data_AF-A0A0N4TH10-F1
#
_entry.id   AF-A0A0N4TH10-F1
#
_cell.length_a   1.000
_cell.length_b   1.000
_cell.length_c   1.000
_cell.angle_alpha   90.00
_cell.angle_beta   90.00
_cell.angle_gamma   90.00
#
_symmetry.space_group_name_H-M   'P 1'
#
loop_
_entity.id
_entity.type
_entity.pdbx_description
1 polymer ?
#
loop_
_entity_poly.entity_id
_entity_poly.type
_entity_poly.pdbx_seq_one_letter_code
_entity_poly.pdbx_strand_id
1 'polypeptide(L)'
;MDKNGRKVVTIRSALTVINHLLDPILLILTCGSSKVPETSIIRVDPKKTLHVPLKFASASMAVKPDGWNCSKTHEVKWQEAKSAGERINKLLKFDIFDICYWMCLSIKREHYPEYEMLSGHTISFSPPLSVLNLLPVDAEFRIFNTKYAVSASKQVQITSVSVFFNF
;
A
#
# COMPACT_ATOMS: atom_id res chain seq x y z
N MET A 1 9.88 -32.24 -25.64
CA MET A 1 10.68 -32.19 -24.39
C MET A 1 11.90 -31.34 -24.72
N ASP A 2 11.75 -30.02 -24.59
CA ASP A 2 12.68 -29.07 -25.22
C ASP A 2 13.91 -28.84 -24.35
N LYS A 3 15.05 -29.39 -24.79
CA LYS A 3 16.39 -29.23 -24.21
C LYS A 3 17.09 -27.99 -24.78
N ASN A 4 16.55 -26.80 -24.57
CA ASN A 4 17.32 -25.56 -24.79
C ASN A 4 17.76 -25.01 -23.44
N GLY A 5 19.02 -25.24 -23.08
CA GLY A 5 19.66 -24.79 -21.83
C GLY A 5 19.83 -23.26 -21.69
N ARG A 6 18.84 -22.48 -22.15
CA ARG A 6 18.79 -21.04 -21.92
C ARG A 6 18.36 -20.82 -20.47
N LYS A 7 19.29 -20.32 -19.66
CA LYS A 7 18.98 -19.81 -18.31
C LYS A 7 18.04 -18.61 -18.47
N VAL A 8 16.76 -18.81 -18.18
CA VAL A 8 15.78 -17.72 -18.15
C VAL A 8 16.07 -16.90 -16.90
N VAL A 9 16.53 -15.66 -17.09
CA VAL A 9 16.71 -14.69 -16.00
C VAL A 9 15.49 -13.78 -15.98
N THR A 10 14.71 -13.81 -14.90
CA THR A 10 13.58 -12.90 -14.72
C THR A 10 14.05 -11.67 -13.94
N ILE A 11 14.06 -10.51 -14.59
CA ILE A 11 14.35 -9.24 -13.93
C ILE A 11 13.07 -8.76 -13.25
N ARG A 12 13.15 -8.50 -11.94
CA ARG A 12 12.06 -7.90 -11.15
C ARG A 12 12.44 -6.47 -10.79
N SER A 13 11.44 -5.61 -10.72
CA SER A 13 11.64 -4.25 -10.24
C SER A 13 11.99 -4.23 -8.76
N ALA A 14 12.89 -3.33 -8.40
CA ALA A 14 13.26 -3.05 -7.01
C ALA A 14 12.19 -2.21 -6.29
N LEU A 15 11.19 -1.67 -7.00
CA LEU A 15 10.04 -1.00 -6.44
C LEU A 15 8.92 -2.01 -6.15
N THR A 16 8.66 -2.24 -4.86
CA THR A 16 7.70 -3.21 -4.37
C THR A 16 6.57 -2.52 -3.64
N VAL A 17 5.33 -2.88 -3.95
CA VAL A 17 4.13 -2.42 -3.25
C VAL A 17 3.48 -3.60 -2.53
N ILE A 18 3.16 -3.43 -1.26
CA ILE A 18 2.54 -4.45 -0.42
C ILE A 18 1.22 -3.91 0.12
N ASN A 19 0.13 -4.64 -0.13
CA ASN A 19 -1.17 -4.32 0.43
C ASN A 19 -1.44 -5.20 1.65
N HIS A 20 -1.31 -4.67 2.87
CA HIS A 20 -1.69 -5.35 4.12
C HIS A 20 -3.13 -5.07 4.57
N LEU A 21 -3.89 -4.30 3.81
CA LEU A 21 -5.32 -4.03 4.06
C LEU A 21 -6.17 -5.27 3.75
N LEU A 22 -7.40 -5.27 4.26
CA LEU A 22 -8.45 -6.23 3.86
C LEU A 22 -9.09 -5.86 2.52
N ASP A 23 -8.97 -4.59 2.12
CA ASP A 23 -9.51 -4.07 0.87
C ASP A 23 -8.44 -4.01 -0.22
N PRO A 24 -8.80 -4.28 -1.49
CA PRO A 24 -7.96 -4.02 -2.64
C PRO A 24 -7.63 -2.52 -2.77
N ILE A 25 -6.48 -2.21 -3.36
CA ILE A 25 -6.09 -0.82 -3.69
C ILE A 25 -5.87 -0.67 -5.19
N LEU A 26 -6.16 0.51 -5.72
CA LEU A 26 -5.80 0.92 -7.08
C LEU A 26 -4.54 1.79 -7.01
N LEU A 27 -3.49 1.33 -7.69
CA LEU A 27 -2.30 2.11 -7.98
C LEU A 27 -2.45 2.74 -9.36
N ILE A 28 -2.41 4.07 -9.40
CA ILE A 28 -2.40 4.84 -10.63
C ILE A 28 -0.95 5.24 -10.88
N LEU A 29 -0.37 4.73 -11.97
CA LEU A 29 1.00 4.98 -12.38
C LEU A 29 0.97 5.83 -13.64
N THR A 30 1.62 7.00 -13.59
CA THR A 30 1.65 7.94 -14.71
C THR A 30 3.08 8.15 -15.17
N CYS A 31 3.38 7.84 -16.43
CA CYS A 31 4.71 7.92 -17.02
C CYS A 31 4.73 8.86 -18.24
N GLY A 32 5.82 9.59 -18.40
CA GLY A 32 6.10 10.44 -19.57
C GLY A 32 5.93 11.94 -19.33
N SER A 33 6.77 12.73 -20.01
CA SER A 33 6.74 14.21 -20.05
C SER A 33 5.99 14.75 -21.27
N SER A 34 5.35 13.86 -22.05
CA SER A 34 4.68 14.23 -23.30
C SER A 34 3.34 14.93 -23.03
N LYS A 35 2.79 15.62 -24.04
CA LYS A 35 1.49 16.32 -23.97
C LYS A 35 0.31 15.41 -23.57
N VAL A 36 0.46 14.09 -23.66
CA VAL A 36 -0.49 13.09 -23.13
C VAL A 36 0.30 12.05 -22.30
N PRO A 37 0.21 12.07 -20.97
CA PRO A 37 0.92 11.11 -20.14
C PRO A 37 0.29 9.72 -20.21
N GLU A 38 1.12 8.66 -20.29
CA GLU A 38 0.63 7.28 -20.24
C GLU A 38 0.24 6.96 -18.80
N THR A 39 -1.04 6.66 -18.56
CA THR A 39 -1.55 6.31 -17.23
C THR A 39 -2.01 4.85 -17.22
N SER A 40 -1.49 4.09 -16.26
CA SER A 40 -1.86 2.69 -16.03
C SER A 40 -2.43 2.53 -14.64
N ILE A 41 -3.56 1.84 -14.53
CA ILE A 41 -4.18 1.52 -13.24
C ILE A 41 -3.95 0.04 -12.97
N ILE A 42 -3.32 -0.26 -11.84
CA ILE A 42 -3.05 -1.63 -11.39
C ILE A 42 -3.78 -1.85 -10.07
N ARG A 43 -4.62 -2.88 -10.03
CA ARG A 43 -5.25 -3.34 -8.79
C ARG A 43 -4.28 -4.23 -8.02
N VAL A 44 -4.12 -3.97 -6.72
CA VAL A 44 -3.36 -4.82 -5.80
C VAL A 44 -4.31 -5.39 -4.76
N ASP A 45 -4.55 -6.69 -4.87
CA ASP A 45 -5.48 -7.39 -3.98
C ASP A 45 -4.98 -7.45 -2.52
N PRO A 46 -5.88 -7.71 -1.56
CA PRO A 46 -5.55 -7.83 -0.14
C PRO A 46 -4.44 -8.84 0.11
N LYS A 47 -3.49 -8.48 0.99
CA LYS A 47 -2.35 -9.32 1.40
C LYS A 47 -1.43 -9.74 0.23
N LYS A 48 -1.48 -9.03 -0.89
CA LYS A 48 -0.61 -9.28 -2.05
C LYS A 48 0.54 -8.29 -2.12
N THR A 49 1.59 -8.75 -2.80
CA THR A 49 2.77 -7.98 -3.15
C THR A 49 2.80 -7.81 -4.66
N LEU A 50 2.92 -6.57 -5.11
CA LEU A 50 3.15 -6.19 -6.49
C LEU A 50 4.61 -5.73 -6.65
N HIS A 51 5.34 -6.36 -7.54
CA HIS A 51 6.57 -5.77 -8.07
C HIS A 51 6.18 -4.87 -9.24
N VAL A 52 6.39 -3.56 -9.11
CA VAL A 52 5.94 -2.59 -10.12
C VAL A 52 6.64 -2.87 -11.44
N PRO A 53 5.95 -2.98 -12.59
CA PRO A 53 6.60 -3.24 -13.87
C PRO A 53 7.71 -2.21 -14.16
N LEU A 54 8.86 -2.65 -14.70
CA LEU A 54 10.04 -1.79 -14.91
C LEU A 54 9.74 -0.54 -15.76
N LYS A 55 8.80 -0.64 -16.71
CA LYS A 55 8.35 0.51 -17.51
C LYS A 55 7.73 1.66 -16.69
N PHE A 56 7.34 1.39 -15.45
CA PHE A 56 6.80 2.37 -14.50
C PHE A 56 7.72 2.61 -13.30
N ALA A 57 8.99 2.19 -13.35
CA ALA A 57 9.93 2.36 -12.23
C ALA A 57 10.21 3.84 -11.90
N SER A 58 10.01 4.75 -12.86
CA SER A 58 10.15 6.20 -12.70
C SER A 58 8.82 6.95 -12.74
N ALA A 59 7.69 6.24 -12.77
CA ALA A 59 6.37 6.84 -12.86
C ALA A 59 6.02 7.60 -11.57
N SER A 60 5.21 8.66 -11.70
CA SER A 60 4.49 9.18 -10.54
C SER A 60 3.43 8.17 -10.13
N MET A 61 3.19 8.09 -8.82
CA MET A 61 2.31 7.09 -8.24
C MET A 61 1.23 7.79 -7.43
N ALA A 62 -0.02 7.40 -7.64
CA ALA A 62 -1.12 7.75 -6.77
C ALA A 62 -1.87 6.48 -6.36
N VAL A 63 -2.59 6.55 -5.24
CA VAL A 63 -3.29 5.41 -4.66
C VAL A 63 -4.69 5.81 -4.22
N LYS A 64 -5.62 4.85 -4.32
CA LYS A 64 -6.93 4.90 -3.66
C LYS A 64 -7.43 3.49 -3.32
N PRO A 65 -8.29 3.33 -2.30
CA PRO A 65 -8.96 2.06 -2.07
C PRO A 65 -9.87 1.71 -3.25
N ASP A 66 -9.94 0.43 -3.59
CA ASP A 66 -10.80 -0.09 -4.65
C ASP A 66 -12.14 -0.59 -4.08
N GLY A 67 -13.23 -0.47 -4.85
CA GLY A 67 -14.59 -0.78 -4.40
C GLY A 67 -15.23 0.28 -3.49
N TRP A 68 -14.51 1.36 -3.19
CA TRP A 68 -15.00 2.49 -2.42
C TRP A 68 -15.25 3.70 -3.34
N ASN A 69 -16.38 4.40 -3.15
CA ASN A 69 -16.75 5.61 -3.91
C ASN A 69 -15.91 6.84 -3.50
N CYS A 70 -14.59 6.71 -3.57
CA CYS A 70 -13.65 7.80 -3.34
C CYS A 70 -13.31 8.48 -4.67
N SER A 71 -13.60 9.78 -4.76
CA SER A 71 -13.25 10.60 -5.92
C SER A 71 -11.78 11.03 -5.91
N LYS A 72 -11.17 11.10 -4.72
CA LYS A 72 -9.82 11.61 -4.50
C LYS A 72 -8.79 10.49 -4.46
N THR A 73 -7.66 10.69 -5.15
CA THR A 73 -6.46 9.87 -5.02
C THR A 73 -5.42 10.58 -4.16
N HIS A 74 -4.57 9.82 -3.47
CA HIS A 74 -3.41 10.37 -2.76
C HIS A 74 -2.11 10.07 -3.51
N GLU A 75 -1.27 11.09 -3.66
CA GLU A 75 0.05 10.93 -4.27
C GLU A 75 1.00 10.17 -3.33
N VAL A 76 1.72 9.18 -3.87
CA VAL A 76 2.72 8.38 -3.17
C VAL A 76 4.10 8.85 -3.63
N LYS A 77 4.64 9.83 -2.91
CA LYS A 77 5.98 10.39 -3.16
C LYS A 77 7.08 9.48 -2.59
N TRP A 78 7.25 8.31 -3.18
CA TRP A 78 8.15 7.28 -2.66
C TRP A 78 9.63 7.65 -2.73
N GLN A 79 10.03 8.58 -3.60
CA GLN A 79 11.40 9.11 -3.65
C GLN A 79 11.75 10.04 -2.47
N GLU A 80 10.80 10.36 -1.58
CA GLU A 80 11.09 11.14 -0.37
C GLU A 80 12.04 10.41 0.58
N ALA A 81 12.00 9.07 0.62
CA ALA A 81 12.96 8.27 1.39
C ALA A 81 14.28 8.19 0.61
N LYS A 82 15.29 8.94 1.07
CA LYS A 82 16.57 9.19 0.39
C LYS A 82 17.73 8.35 0.96
N SER A 83 17.69 7.96 2.22
CA SER A 83 18.79 7.21 2.84
C SER A 83 18.47 5.72 2.89
N ALA A 84 19.48 4.86 2.71
CA ALA A 84 19.29 3.41 2.87
C ALA A 84 18.75 3.10 4.28
N GLY A 85 17.71 2.29 4.37
CA GLY A 85 17.02 1.98 5.62
C GLY A 85 16.04 3.03 6.12
N GLU A 86 16.00 4.22 5.51
CA GLU A 86 15.05 5.27 5.87
C GLU A 86 13.61 4.80 5.68
N ARG A 87 12.74 5.16 6.63
CA ARG A 87 11.32 4.87 6.59
C ARG A 87 10.49 6.12 6.83
N ILE A 88 9.61 6.42 5.90
CA ILE A 88 8.64 7.52 5.99
C ILE A 88 7.25 6.92 6.15
N ASN A 89 6.51 7.38 7.15
CA ASN A 89 5.14 6.96 7.40
C ASN A 89 4.19 8.14 7.21
N LYS A 90 3.07 7.91 6.53
CA LYS A 90 2.01 8.90 6.31
C LYS A 90 0.66 8.27 6.58
N LEU A 91 -0.27 9.06 7.11
CA LEU A 91 -1.66 8.67 7.25
C LEU A 91 -2.46 9.27 6.09
N LEU A 92 -3.15 8.42 5.32
CA LEU A 92 -3.95 8.82 4.17
C LEU A 92 -5.43 8.76 4.52
N LYS A 93 -6.15 9.85 4.27
CA LYS A 93 -7.58 10.00 4.52
C LYS A 93 -8.36 10.08 3.21
N PHE A 94 -9.33 9.20 3.03
CA PHE A 94 -10.28 9.25 1.93
C PHE A 94 -11.66 9.56 2.49
N ASP A 95 -12.22 10.69 2.09
CA ASP A 95 -13.59 11.06 2.44
C ASP A 95 -14.56 10.32 1.50
N ILE A 96 -15.50 9.57 2.08
CA ILE A 96 -16.46 8.73 1.38
C ILE A 96 -17.83 9.03 1.95
N PHE A 97 -18.51 10.01 1.35
CA PHE A 97 -19.75 10.57 1.90
C PHE A 97 -19.57 10.96 3.38
N ASP A 98 -20.33 10.35 4.28
CA ASP A 98 -20.29 10.61 5.73
C ASP A 98 -19.27 9.74 6.49
N ILE A 99 -18.50 8.90 5.78
CA ILE A 99 -17.53 7.98 6.36
C ILE A 99 -16.13 8.33 5.86
N CYS A 100 -15.13 8.13 6.71
CA CYS A 100 -13.73 8.26 6.33
C CYS A 100 -13.11 6.87 6.20
N TYR A 101 -12.33 6.65 5.14
CA TYR A 101 -11.45 5.51 5.01
C TYR A 101 -10.01 5.96 5.21
N TRP A 102 -9.34 5.33 6.16
CA TRP A 102 -7.98 5.65 6.56
C TRP A 102 -7.06 4.48 6.23
N MET A 103 -5.88 4.78 5.73
CA MET A 103 -4.81 3.81 5.57
C MET A 103 -3.46 4.43 5.90
N CYS A 104 -2.59 3.63 6.53
CA CYS A 104 -1.22 3.99 6.76
C CYS A 104 -0.39 3.64 5.53
N LEU A 105 0.37 4.60 5.03
CA LEU A 105 1.39 4.44 4.01
C LEU A 105 2.75 4.39 4.70
N SER A 106 3.52 3.34 4.47
CA SER A 106 4.93 3.26 4.89
C SER A 106 5.83 3.06 3.68
N ILE A 107 6.81 3.92 3.53
CA ILE A 107 7.78 3.94 2.43
C ILE A 107 9.14 3.66 3.05
N LYS A 108 9.76 2.55 2.67
CA LYS A 108 11.10 2.18 3.12
C LYS A 108 12.04 2.17 1.94
N ARG A 109 13.18 2.86 2.04
CA ARG A 109 14.29 2.68 1.10
C ARG A 109 15.11 1.46 1.54
N GLU A 110 15.19 0.46 0.68
CA GLU A 110 15.90 -0.77 0.99
C GLU A 110 17.42 -0.56 0.91
N HIS A 111 18.18 -1.43 1.60
CA HIS A 111 19.63 -1.44 1.54
C HIS A 111 20.09 -2.12 0.25
N TYR A 112 19.87 -1.46 -0.89
CA TYR A 112 20.50 -1.86 -2.15
C TYR A 112 21.92 -1.30 -2.22
N PRO A 113 22.87 -2.02 -2.83
CA PRO A 113 24.22 -1.54 -2.98
C PRO A 113 24.25 -0.23 -3.77
N GLU A 114 24.92 0.80 -3.26
CA GLU A 114 24.92 2.15 -3.85
C GLU A 114 25.51 2.21 -5.26
N TYR A 115 26.30 1.20 -5.66
CA TYR A 115 26.88 1.11 -7.01
C TYR A 115 25.87 0.67 -8.08
N GLU A 116 24.73 0.09 -7.70
CA GLU A 116 23.62 -0.14 -8.60
C GLU A 116 22.70 1.06 -8.49
N MET A 117 22.55 1.87 -9.56
CA MET A 117 21.64 3.03 -9.63
C MET A 117 20.14 2.67 -9.44
N LEU A 118 19.84 1.48 -8.93
CA LEU A 118 18.51 0.95 -8.69
C LEU A 118 18.07 1.36 -7.28
N SER A 119 17.24 2.40 -7.23
CA SER A 119 16.56 2.80 -5.99
C SER A 119 15.49 1.77 -5.66
N GLY A 120 15.83 0.83 -4.77
CA GLY A 120 14.88 -0.13 -4.25
C GLY A 120 14.05 0.45 -3.12
N HIS A 121 12.74 0.42 -3.27
CA HIS A 121 11.79 0.93 -2.27
C HIS A 121 10.70 -0.10 -2.04
N THR A 122 10.37 -0.28 -0.76
CA THR A 122 9.19 -1.04 -0.33
C THR A 122 8.14 -0.05 0.15
N ILE A 123 7.02 0.00 -0.56
CA ILE A 123 5.83 0.77 -0.21
C ILE A 123 4.83 -0.22 0.38
N SER A 124 4.30 0.08 1.56
CA SER A 124 3.29 -0.77 2.20
C SER A 124 2.09 0.04 2.65
N PHE A 125 0.92 -0.57 2.51
CA PHE A 125 -0.36 -0.02 2.94
C PHE A 125 -0.92 -0.90 4.04
N SER A 126 -1.27 -0.34 5.19
CA SER A 126 -1.82 -1.09 6.32
C SER A 126 -3.01 -0.36 6.94
N PRO A 127 -3.91 -1.08 7.62
CA PRO A 127 -4.96 -0.42 8.39
C PRO A 127 -4.35 0.44 9.51
N PRO A 128 -4.99 1.56 9.90
CA PRO A 128 -4.54 2.39 11.01
C PRO A 128 -4.69 1.70 12.37
N LEU A 129 -5.65 0.78 12.50
CA LEU A 129 -5.88 0.02 13.72
C LEU A 129 -6.10 -1.44 13.37
N SER A 130 -5.45 -2.32 14.13
CA SER A 130 -5.72 -3.75 14.11
C SER A 130 -5.84 -4.26 15.54
N VAL A 131 -6.90 -5.02 15.83
CA VAL A 131 -7.16 -5.55 17.17
C VAL A 131 -7.10 -7.06 17.12
N LEU A 132 -6.20 -7.65 17.90
CA LEU A 132 -6.07 -9.09 18.07
C LEU A 132 -6.79 -9.51 19.36
N ASN A 133 -7.80 -10.37 19.23
CA ASN A 133 -8.46 -10.97 20.39
C ASN A 133 -7.61 -12.14 20.90
N LEU A 134 -7.02 -11.98 22.09
CA LEU A 134 -6.24 -13.03 22.77
C LEU A 134 -7.09 -13.86 23.75
N LEU A 135 -8.37 -13.55 23.90
CA LEU A 135 -9.27 -14.30 24.77
C LEU A 135 -9.66 -15.63 24.12
N PRO A 136 -9.96 -16.66 24.92
CA PRO A 136 -10.50 -17.93 24.43
C PRO A 136 -11.99 -17.85 24.05
N VAL A 137 -12.57 -16.64 24.04
CA VAL A 137 -13.97 -16.36 23.74
C VAL A 137 -14.08 -15.21 22.75
N ASP A 138 -15.19 -15.16 22.03
CA ASP A 138 -15.53 -14.07 21.14
C ASP A 138 -15.72 -12.77 21.96
N ALA A 139 -15.21 -11.66 21.42
CA ALA A 139 -15.24 -10.37 22.08
C ALA A 139 -15.93 -9.34 21.20
N GLU A 140 -16.76 -8.50 21.80
CA GLU A 140 -17.30 -7.31 21.17
C GLU A 140 -16.71 -6.06 21.82
N PHE A 141 -16.35 -5.09 20.99
CA PHE A 141 -15.96 -3.76 21.44
C PHE A 141 -16.58 -2.69 20.54
N ARG A 142 -16.61 -1.46 21.05
CA ARG A 142 -17.13 -0.31 20.33
C ARG A 142 -16.04 0.74 20.19
N ILE A 143 -15.86 1.23 18.97
CA ILE A 143 -15.03 2.40 18.69
C ILE A 143 -15.95 3.49 18.17
N PHE A 144 -16.01 4.61 18.90
CA PHE A 144 -17.03 5.65 18.71
C PHE A 144 -18.45 5.06 18.71
N ASN A 145 -19.14 5.04 17.57
CA ASN A 145 -20.49 4.52 17.43
C ASN A 145 -20.56 3.18 16.69
N THR A 146 -19.43 2.63 16.26
CA THR A 146 -19.37 1.39 15.49
C THR A 146 -19.01 0.22 16.39
N LYS A 147 -19.84 -0.83 16.38
CA LYS A 147 -19.56 -2.09 17.08
C LYS A 147 -18.71 -2.98 16.18
N TYR A 148 -17.72 -3.63 16.79
CA TYR A 148 -16.85 -4.62 16.17
C TYR A 148 -16.90 -5.89 17.00
N ALA A 149 -17.03 -7.03 16.32
CA ALA A 149 -16.93 -8.35 16.91
C ALA A 149 -15.66 -9.03 16.40
N VAL A 150 -14.94 -9.70 17.30
CA VAL A 150 -13.71 -10.41 16.97
C VAL A 150 -13.74 -11.76 17.65
N SER A 151 -13.73 -12.82 16.85
CA SER A 151 -13.72 -14.17 17.38
C SER A 151 -12.46 -14.48 18.19
N ALA A 152 -12.54 -15.49 19.06
CA ALA A 152 -11.42 -15.96 19.86
C ALA A 152 -10.16 -16.19 19.00
N SER A 153 -9.00 -15.67 19.44
CA SER A 153 -7.71 -15.80 18.73
C SER A 153 -7.70 -15.23 17.29
N LYS A 154 -8.65 -14.36 16.93
CA LYS A 154 -8.71 -13.70 15.61
C LYS A 154 -8.33 -12.23 15.69
N GLN A 155 -7.99 -11.67 14.53
CA GLN A 155 -7.66 -10.26 14.36
C GLN A 155 -8.69 -9.60 13.46
N VAL A 156 -9.08 -8.37 13.81
CA VAL A 156 -9.83 -7.47 12.94
C VAL A 156 -8.95 -6.28 12.54
N GLN A 157 -9.08 -5.84 11.29
CA GLN A 157 -8.45 -4.64 10.78
C GLN A 157 -9.53 -3.56 10.59
N ILE A 158 -9.25 -2.34 11.01
CA ILE A 158 -10.24 -1.26 11.02
C ILE A 158 -9.67 -0.07 10.26
N THR A 159 -10.38 0.35 9.20
CA THR A 159 -10.01 1.48 8.33
C THR A 159 -10.89 2.70 8.56
N SER A 160 -11.98 2.60 9.32
CA SER A 160 -12.94 3.67 9.59
C SER A 160 -12.76 4.31 10.99
N VAL A 161 -11.52 4.46 11.45
CA VAL A 161 -11.23 5.08 12.75
C VAL A 161 -11.05 6.59 12.59
N SER A 162 -11.81 7.41 13.31
CA SER A 162 -11.51 8.84 13.42
C SER A 162 -10.24 9.04 14.25
N VAL A 163 -9.09 9.16 13.58
CA VAL A 163 -7.82 9.43 14.26
C VAL A 163 -7.63 10.95 14.37
N PHE A 164 -7.99 11.52 15.52
CA PHE A 164 -7.66 12.91 15.84
C PHE A 164 -6.26 12.94 16.45
N PHE A 165 -5.26 13.38 15.69
CA PHE A 165 -3.98 13.81 16.24
C PHE A 165 -4.03 15.33 16.42
N ASN A 166 -4.12 15.79 17.67
CA ASN A 166 -3.79 17.18 17.99
C ASN A 166 -2.25 17.27 18.04
N PHE A 167 -1.67 18.10 17.18
CA PHE A 167 -0.28 18.55 17.27
C PHE A 167 -0.27 19.98 17.80
#